data_AF-A0A947WFW9-F1
#
_entry.id   AF-A0A947WFW9-F1
#
_cell.length_a   1.000
_cell.length_b   1.000
_cell.length_c   1.000
_cell.angle_alpha   90.00
_cell.angle_beta   90.00
_cell.angle_gamma   90.00
#
_symmetry.space_group_name_H-M   'P 1'
#
loop_
_entity.id
_entity.type
_entity.pdbx_description
1 polymer ?
#
loop_
_entity_poly.entity_id
_entity_poly.type
_entity_poly.pdbx_seq_one_letter_code
_entity_poly.pdbx_strand_id
1 'polypeptide(L)'
;MNSVWLVSASLLIFSLAYRFYGDFISKRIFNADPARTVPSEELRDDVDYVPTNKEVLFGHHFASIAGTGPIVGPAIAVIWGWGPALIW
;
A
#
# COMPACT_ATOMS: atom_id res chain seq x y z
N MET A 1 -16.66 19.65 12.31
CA MET A 1 -16.52 18.47 11.43
C MET A 1 -16.40 17.24 12.30
N ASN A 2 -17.25 16.24 12.14
CA ASN A 2 -17.16 15.02 12.95
C ASN A 2 -16.04 14.14 12.38
N SER A 3 -15.01 13.86 13.18
CA SER A 3 -13.87 13.03 12.77
C SER A 3 -14.29 11.62 12.35
N VAL A 4 -15.41 11.11 12.86
CA VAL A 4 -15.99 9.82 12.43
C VAL A 4 -16.31 9.83 10.94
N TRP A 5 -16.93 10.91 10.42
CA TRP A 5 -17.25 11.02 9.00
C TRP A 5 -16.00 11.04 8.12
N LEU A 6 -14.95 11.73 8.56
CA LEU A 6 -13.68 11.77 7.84
C LEU A 6 -13.03 10.39 7.77
N VAL A 7 -12.92 9.70 8.91
CA VAL A 7 -12.33 8.36 8.97
C VAL A 7 -13.13 7.38 8.12
N SER A 8 -14.46 7.38 8.23
CA SER A 8 -15.32 6.50 7.44
C SER A 8 -15.19 6.76 5.94
N ALA A 9 -15.17 8.03 5.51
CA ALA A 9 -14.98 8.39 4.11
C ALA A 9 -13.60 7.96 3.59
N SER A 10 -12.53 8.22 4.35
CA SER A 10 -11.17 7.80 3.97
C SER A 10 -11.07 6.29 3.83
N LEU A 11 -11.58 5.51 4.80
CA LEU A 11 -11.59 4.05 4.73
C LEU A 11 -12.35 3.53 3.51
N LEU A 12 -13.50 4.15 3.20
CA LEU A 12 -14.28 3.79 2.03
C LEU A 12 -13.50 4.06 0.74
N ILE A 13 -12.92 5.26 0.60
CA ILE A 13 -12.13 5.65 -0.58
C ILE A 13 -10.92 4.72 -0.75
N PHE A 14 -10.16 4.46 0.31
CA PHE A 14 -9.01 3.55 0.25
C PHE A 14 -9.43 2.11 -0.06
N SER A 15 -10.57 1.65 0.44
CA SER A 15 -11.11 0.32 0.12
C SER A 15 -11.51 0.20 -1.35
N LEU A 16 -12.16 1.23 -1.90
CA LEU A 16 -12.52 1.28 -3.32
C LEU A 16 -11.27 1.38 -4.20
N ALA A 17 -10.30 2.22 -3.83
CA ALA A 17 -9.02 2.33 -4.52
C ALA A 17 -8.29 0.97 -4.53
N TYR A 18 -8.18 0.30 -3.38
CA TYR A 18 -7.58 -1.03 -3.29
C TYR A 18 -8.30 -2.03 -4.22
N ARG A 19 -9.64 -2.04 -4.23
CA ARG A 19 -10.42 -3.00 -5.01
C ARG A 19 -10.39 -2.76 -6.52
N PHE A 20 -10.45 -1.51 -6.97
CA PHE A 20 -10.55 -1.18 -8.40
C PHE A 20 -9.18 -0.87 -9.00
N TYR A 21 -8.41 0.00 -8.36
CA TYR A 21 -7.08 0.38 -8.85
C TYR A 21 -6.07 -0.75 -8.61
N GLY A 22 -6.13 -1.43 -7.46
CA GLY A 22 -5.31 -2.61 -7.21
C GLY A 22 -5.56 -3.74 -8.20
N ASP A 23 -6.83 -4.02 -8.54
CA ASP A 23 -7.18 -5.03 -9.55
C ASP A 23 -6.73 -4.62 -10.97
N PHE A 24 -6.85 -3.34 -11.30
CA PHE A 24 -6.31 -2.78 -12.55
C PHE A 24 -4.80 -2.97 -12.65
N ILE A 25 -4.04 -2.55 -11.63
CA ILE A 25 -2.58 -2.72 -11.59
C ILE A 25 -2.21 -4.20 -11.72
N SER A 26 -2.84 -5.05 -10.91
CA SER A 26 -2.57 -6.49 -10.86
C SER A 26 -2.77 -7.15 -12.23
N LYS A 27 -3.91 -6.90 -12.89
CA LYS A 27 -4.26 -7.58 -14.14
C LYS A 27 -3.73 -6.91 -15.40
N ARG A 28 -3.75 -5.58 -15.47
CA ARG A 28 -3.41 -4.84 -16.70
C ARG A 28 -1.94 -4.46 -16.79
N ILE A 29 -1.28 -4.19 -15.66
CA ILE A 29 0.12 -3.75 -15.67
C ILE A 29 1.03 -4.95 -15.45
N PHE A 30 0.84 -5.68 -14.35
CA PHE A 30 1.74 -6.78 -13.99
C PHE A 30 1.31 -8.14 -14.54
N ASN A 31 0.05 -8.27 -14.97
CA ASN A 31 -0.54 -9.53 -15.40
C ASN A 31 -0.26 -10.65 -14.38
N ALA A 32 -0.59 -10.36 -13.13
CA ALA A 32 -0.33 -11.25 -12.01
C ALA A 32 -1.14 -12.54 -12.17
N ASP A 33 -0.42 -13.66 -12.25
CA ASP A 33 -0.99 -14.98 -12.42
C ASP A 33 -0.61 -15.84 -11.20
N PRO A 34 -1.60 -16.30 -10.40
CA PRO A 34 -1.31 -17.15 -9.25
C PRO A 34 -0.80 -18.55 -9.63
N ALA A 35 -0.94 -18.97 -10.89
CA ALA A 35 -0.40 -20.24 -11.38
C ALA A 35 1.06 -20.13 -11.86
N ARG A 36 1.61 -18.92 -11.99
CA ARG A 36 3.00 -18.70 -12.40
C ARG A 36 3.94 -18.91 -11.21
N THR A 37 4.96 -19.73 -11.40
CA THR A 37 6.06 -19.87 -10.44
C THR A 37 6.76 -18.52 -10.26
N VAL A 38 6.93 -18.10 -9.01
CA VAL A 38 7.61 -16.85 -8.69
C VAL A 38 9.14 -17.01 -8.83
N PRO A 39 9.88 -15.96 -9.24
CA PRO A 39 11.32 -16.05 -9.41
C PRO A 39 12.09 -16.50 -8.17
N SER A 40 11.57 -16.20 -6.97
CA SER A 40 12.18 -16.65 -5.70
C SER A 40 12.25 -18.17 -5.57
N GLU A 41 11.35 -18.90 -6.23
CA GLU A 41 11.35 -20.38 -6.27
C GLU A 41 12.07 -20.91 -7.51
N GLU A 42 11.84 -20.31 -8.68
CA GLU A 42 12.43 -20.78 -9.96
C GLU A 42 13.95 -20.56 -10.04
N LEU A 43 14.43 -19.41 -9.55
CA LEU A 43 15.84 -19.00 -9.61
C LEU A 43 16.53 -19.11 -8.24
N ARG A 44 15.97 -19.93 -7.34
CA ARG A 44 16.41 -20.01 -5.95
C ARG A 44 17.92 -20.29 -5.84
N ASP A 45 18.62 -19.38 -5.17
CA ASP A 45 20.05 -19.47 -4.89
C ASP A 45 20.39 -19.27 -3.40
N ASP A 46 19.38 -19.03 -2.56
CA ASP A 46 19.49 -18.73 -1.13
C ASP A 46 20.34 -17.47 -0.80
N VAL A 47 20.57 -16.59 -1.79
CA VAL A 47 21.28 -15.30 -1.66
C VAL A 47 20.42 -14.15 -2.19
N ASP A 48 20.15 -14.11 -3.50
CA ASP A 48 19.35 -13.07 -4.16
C ASP A 48 17.87 -13.51 -4.32
N TYR A 49 17.64 -14.81 -4.49
CA TYR A 49 16.33 -15.42 -4.67
C TYR A 49 16.04 -16.40 -3.53
N VAL A 50 15.31 -15.91 -2.53
CA VAL A 50 14.94 -16.69 -1.33
C VAL A 50 13.42 -16.69 -1.15
N PRO A 51 12.76 -17.87 -1.20
CA PRO A 51 11.35 -17.97 -0.85
C PRO A 51 11.08 -17.44 0.55
N THR A 52 10.27 -16.40 0.63
CA THR A 52 9.98 -15.70 1.88
C THR A 52 8.48 -15.68 2.13
N ASN A 53 8.09 -15.79 3.39
CA ASN A 53 6.69 -15.67 3.76
C ASN A 53 6.15 -14.28 3.33
N LYS A 54 5.01 -14.29 2.62
CA LYS A 54 4.28 -13.10 2.16
C LYS A 54 3.99 -12.07 3.26
N GLU A 55 3.74 -12.50 4.50
CA GLU A 55 3.49 -11.61 5.63
C GLU A 55 4.74 -10.81 6.02
N VAL A 56 5.93 -11.43 5.93
CA VAL A 56 7.21 -10.77 6.20
C VAL A 56 7.54 -9.77 5.10
N LEU A 57 7.36 -10.18 3.84
CA LEU A 57 7.49 -9.32 2.65
C LEU A 57 6.57 -8.10 2.74
N PHE A 58 5.30 -8.31 3.09
CA PHE A 58 4.35 -7.23 3.30
C PHE A 58 4.85 -6.25 4.36
N GLY A 59 5.32 -6.75 5.51
CA GLY A 59 5.87 -5.91 6.58
C GLY A 59 7.04 -5.05 6.14
N HIS A 60 7.98 -5.62 5.37
CA HIS A 60 9.12 -4.87 4.81
C HIS A 60 8.65 -3.78 3.84
N HIS A 61 7.81 -4.14 2.86
CA HIS A 61 7.29 -3.16 1.89
C HIS A 61 6.48 -2.06 2.58
N PHE A 62 5.63 -2.43 3.54
CA PHE A 62 4.85 -1.48 4.31
C PHE A 62 5.75 -0.52 5.07
N ALA A 63 6.74 -1.02 5.81
CA ALA A 63 7.67 -0.18 6.56
C ALA A 63 8.45 0.78 5.64
N SER A 64 8.90 0.33 4.47
CA SER A 64 9.59 1.17 3.48
C SER A 64 8.72 2.32 2.95
N ILE A 65 7.41 2.12 2.84
CA ILE A 65 6.47 3.15 2.33
C ILE A 65 5.92 4.02 3.48
N ALA A 66 5.68 3.43 4.65
CA ALA A 66 5.00 4.08 5.77
C ALA A 66 5.85 5.14 6.49
N GLY A 67 7.15 5.27 6.20
CA GLY A 67 8.06 6.15 6.95
C GLY A 67 7.62 7.62 6.99
N THR A 68 7.16 8.20 5.87
CA THR A 68 6.80 9.64 5.79
C THR A 68 5.33 9.91 6.10
N GLY A 69 4.46 8.92 5.95
CA GLY A 69 3.00 8.99 6.15
C GLY A 69 2.56 9.66 7.46
N PRO A 70 2.94 9.10 8.63
CA PRO A 70 2.51 9.57 9.94
C PRO A 70 3.02 10.96 10.33
N ILE A 71 4.02 11.50 9.62
CA ILE A 71 4.65 12.78 9.96
C ILE A 71 4.08 13.89 9.08
N VAL A 72 4.03 13.67 7.77
CA VAL A 72 3.71 14.73 6.80
C VAL A 72 2.24 15.13 6.85
N GLY A 73 1.31 14.18 6.96
CA GLY A 73 -0.13 14.47 7.04
C GLY A 73 -0.49 15.37 8.24
N PRO A 74 -0.09 15.03 9.49
CA PRO A 74 -0.31 15.90 10.64
C PRO A 74 0.39 17.25 10.54
N ALA A 75 1.61 17.31 9.99
CA ALA A 75 2.30 18.58 9.76
C ALA A 75 1.51 19.47 8.80
N ILE A 76 0.99 18.93 7.69
CA ILE A 76 0.14 19.67 6.75
C ILE A 76 -1.14 20.14 7.44
N ALA A 77 -1.77 19.28 8.24
CA ALA A 77 -3.00 19.62 8.96
C ALA A 77 -2.81 20.78 9.95
N VAL A 78 -1.67 20.83 10.65
CA VAL A 78 -1.34 21.90 11.59
C VAL A 78 -1.07 23.23 10.86
N ILE A 79 -0.39 23.20 9.71
CA ILE A 79 0.03 24.42 9.01
C ILE A 79 -1.07 24.98 8.10
N TRP A 80 -1.74 24.12 7.33
CA TRP A 80 -2.71 24.51 6.28
C TRP A 80 -4.13 23.98 6.50
N GLY A 81 -4.35 23.24 7.58
CA GLY A 81 -5.66 22.67 7.92
C GLY A 81 -5.94 21.32 7.26
N TRP A 82 -7.11 20.75 7.61
CA TRP A 82 -7.47 19.38 7.26
C TRP A 82 -7.76 19.15 5.77
N GLY A 83 -8.18 20.17 5.01
CA GLY A 83 -8.48 20.00 3.58
C GLY A 83 -7.26 19.56 2.76
N PRO A 84 -6.16 20.34 2.78
CA PRO A 84 -4.90 19.96 2.14
C PRO A 84 -4.32 18.65 2.68
N ALA A 85 -4.45 18.39 3.99
CA ALA A 85 -3.94 17.18 4.62
C ALA A 85 -4.68 15.89 4.20
N LEU A 86 -5.95 16.00 3.80
CA LEU A 86 -6.74 14.85 3.32
C LEU A 86 -6.59 14.60 1.82
N ILE A 87 -6.11 15.59 1.07
CA ILE A 87 -5.81 15.46 -0.37
C ILE A 87 -4.42 14.84 -0.58
N TRP A 88 -3.49 15.12 0.34
CA TRP A 88 -2.16 14.52 0.40
C TRP A 88 -2.24 13.03 0.78
#